data_AF-A0A1R3HJ76-F1
#
_entry.id   AF-A0A1R3HJ76-F1
#
_cell.length_a   1.000
_cell.length_b   1.000
_cell.length_c   1.000
_cell.angle_alpha   90.00
_cell.angle_beta   90.00
_cell.angle_gamma   90.00
#
_symmetry.space_group_name_H-M   'P 1'
#
loop_
_entity.id
_entity.type
_entity.pdbx_description
1 polymer ?
#
loop_
_entity_poly.entity_id
_entity_poly.type
_entity_poly.pdbx_seq_one_letter_code
_entity_poly.pdbx_strand_id
1 'polypeptide(L)'
;MIKQKEEIEKVRNMTEEERREYERKFPKPAPPPKQKWKFMQKYYHKGAFFQSPGDDPAATVGADNIYQRDFSAPTGEDKLSKTNLPKVMQVKHFGRSGRTKWTHLVNEDTTDWNNPWTYNDPLRAKYNAKMAALNTPIEKPKGSKKLKDWESK
;
A
#
# COMPACT_ATOMS: atom_id res chain seq x y z
N MET A 1 16.46 21.71 17.33
CA MET A 1 15.22 21.42 18.10
C MET A 1 14.24 22.58 18.07
N ILE A 2 14.60 23.79 18.50
CA ILE A 2 13.69 24.95 18.57
C ILE A 2 13.16 25.34 17.17
N LYS A 3 14.05 25.51 16.19
CA LYS A 3 13.71 25.82 14.79
C LYS A 3 12.75 24.82 14.14
N GLN A 4 12.89 23.52 14.42
CA GLN A 4 12.00 22.49 13.90
C GLN A 4 10.60 22.57 14.53
N LYS A 5 10.52 22.86 15.84
CA LYS A 5 9.23 23.05 16.52
C LYS A 5 8.50 24.30 16.03
N GLU A 6 9.23 25.40 15.84
CA GLU A 6 8.70 26.65 15.28
C GLU A 6 8.20 26.46 13.83
N GLU A 7 8.94 25.71 13.00
CA GLU A 7 8.48 25.36 11.65
C GLU A 7 7.22 24.49 11.68
N ILE A 8 7.13 23.52 12.60
CA ILE A 8 5.94 22.68 12.77
C ILE A 8 4.74 23.52 13.23
N GLU A 9 4.92 24.41 14.19
CA GLU A 9 3.87 25.30 14.68
C GLU A 9 3.42 26.30 13.60
N LYS A 10 4.36 26.83 12.81
CA LYS A 10 4.06 27.66 11.65
C LYS A 10 3.22 26.90 10.62
N VAL A 11 3.55 25.65 10.30
CA VAL A 11 2.77 24.82 9.38
C VAL A 11 1.39 24.47 9.93
N ARG A 12 1.26 24.29 11.25
CA ARG A 12 -0.04 24.03 11.91
C ARG A 12 -0.94 25.26 11.93
N ASN A 13 -0.37 26.46 11.99
CA ASN A 13 -1.09 27.72 12.02
C ASN A 13 -1.36 28.30 10.61
N MET A 14 -0.82 27.71 9.53
CA MET A 14 -1.10 28.12 8.15
C MET A 14 -2.48 27.66 7.68
N THR A 15 -3.13 28.48 6.85
CA THR A 15 -4.38 28.12 6.18
C THR A 15 -4.14 27.17 5.00
N GLU A 16 -5.17 26.45 4.53
CA GLU A 16 -5.06 25.45 3.47
C GLU A 16 -4.58 26.05 2.13
N GLU A 17 -4.91 27.31 1.86
CA GLU A 17 -4.48 28.05 0.66
C GLU A 17 -2.99 28.39 0.70
N GLU A 18 -2.52 28.91 1.85
CA GLU A 18 -1.11 29.19 2.10
C GLU A 18 -0.26 27.91 2.08
N ARG A 19 -0.81 26.80 2.59
CA ARG A 19 -0.15 25.48 2.55
C ARG A 19 0.02 24.98 1.13
N ARG A 20 -0.98 25.15 0.27
CA ARG A 20 -0.90 24.77 -1.15
C ARG A 20 0.13 25.61 -1.91
N GLU A 21 0.19 26.92 -1.63
CA GLU A 21 1.24 27.78 -2.19
C GLU A 21 2.62 27.42 -1.65
N TYR A 22 2.73 27.08 -0.38
CA TYR A 22 3.98 26.65 0.25
C TYR A 22 4.48 25.35 -0.38
N GLU A 23 3.61 24.36 -0.59
CA GLU A 23 3.98 23.11 -1.28
C GLU A 23 4.34 23.34 -2.76
N ARG A 24 3.75 24.35 -3.41
CA ARG A 24 4.12 24.75 -4.77
C ARG A 24 5.47 25.48 -4.82
N LYS A 25 5.76 26.34 -3.83
CA LYS A 25 7.03 27.10 -3.71
C LYS A 25 8.18 26.21 -3.24
N PHE A 26 7.89 25.21 -2.41
CA PHE A 26 8.84 24.24 -1.86
C PHE A 26 8.42 22.81 -2.21
N PRO A 27 8.53 22.40 -3.49
CA PRO A 27 8.20 21.05 -3.89
C PRO A 27 9.08 20.04 -3.17
N LYS A 28 8.47 18.97 -2.66
CA LYS A 28 9.23 17.86 -2.06
C LYS A 28 10.17 17.27 -3.12
N PRO A 29 11.44 16.99 -2.77
CA PRO A 29 12.35 16.35 -3.70
C PRO A 29 11.73 15.03 -4.16
N ALA A 30 11.79 14.77 -5.48
CA ALA A 30 11.29 13.53 -6.03
C ALA A 30 12.04 12.35 -5.39
N PRO A 31 11.33 11.26 -5.04
CA PRO A 31 12.00 10.08 -4.50
C PRO A 31 12.99 9.54 -5.55
N PRO A 32 14.13 8.97 -5.11
CA PRO A 32 15.07 8.36 -6.03
C PRO A 32 14.39 7.24 -6.84
N PRO A 33 14.83 6.97 -8.08
CA PRO A 33 14.25 5.93 -8.90
C PRO A 33 14.34 4.59 -8.17
N LYS A 34 13.21 3.87 -8.10
CA LYS A 34 13.17 2.53 -7.51
C LYS A 34 14.02 1.60 -8.38
N GLN A 35 15.01 0.97 -7.76
CA GLN A 35 15.84 -0.02 -8.44
C GLN A 35 14.99 -1.21 -8.87
N LYS A 36 15.25 -1.75 -10.06
CA LYS A 36 14.52 -2.89 -10.61
C LYS A 36 15.23 -4.19 -10.22
N TRP A 37 14.52 -5.02 -9.47
CA TRP A 37 15.04 -6.30 -8.97
C TRP A 37 14.80 -7.40 -10.00
N LYS A 38 15.72 -8.36 -10.09
CA LYS A 38 15.52 -9.56 -10.90
C LYS A 38 14.49 -10.48 -10.26
N PHE A 39 13.85 -11.32 -11.07
CA PHE A 39 12.89 -12.32 -10.61
C PHE A 39 13.54 -13.26 -9.58
N MET A 40 12.91 -13.38 -8.40
CA MET A 40 13.37 -14.17 -7.26
C MET A 40 14.72 -13.77 -6.65
N GLN A 41 15.20 -12.55 -6.92
CA GLN A 41 16.41 -12.03 -6.30
C GLN A 41 16.26 -11.90 -4.78
N LYS A 42 17.31 -12.23 -4.03
CA LYS A 42 17.32 -12.12 -2.57
C LYS A 42 17.48 -10.67 -2.13
N TYR A 43 16.55 -10.21 -1.29
CA TYR A 43 16.64 -8.93 -0.60
C TYR A 43 17.64 -8.99 0.57
N TYR A 44 18.64 -8.12 0.51
CA TYR A 44 19.57 -7.87 1.60
C TYR A 44 19.20 -6.53 2.25
N HIS A 45 18.69 -6.59 3.48
CA HIS A 45 18.40 -5.39 4.24
C HIS A 45 19.71 -4.74 4.69
N LYS A 46 19.88 -3.44 4.43
CA LYS A 46 21.10 -2.67 4.77
C LYS A 46 21.38 -2.54 6.29
N GLY A 47 20.42 -2.93 7.12
CA GLY A 47 20.47 -2.74 8.57
C GLY A 47 19.84 -1.41 8.99
N ALA A 48 19.38 -1.33 10.23
CA ALA A 48 18.82 -0.10 10.81
C ALA A 48 19.86 0.69 11.62
N PHE A 49 20.92 0.02 12.07
CA PHE A 49 21.94 0.60 12.95
C PHE A 49 23.09 1.21 12.12
N PHE A 50 23.72 2.26 12.67
CA PHE A 50 24.90 2.92 12.12
C PHE A 50 24.73 3.50 10.70
N GLN A 51 23.49 3.73 10.27
CA GLN A 51 23.17 4.31 8.96
C GLN A 51 23.28 5.84 8.95
N SER A 52 23.06 6.48 10.10
CA SER A 52 23.25 7.91 10.28
C SER A 52 24.67 8.19 10.77
N PRO A 53 25.25 9.37 10.44
CA PRO A 53 26.37 9.86 11.23
C PRO A 53 25.95 9.87 12.71
N GLY A 54 26.86 9.49 13.60
CA GLY A 54 26.57 9.54 15.04
C GLY A 54 26.26 10.98 15.47
N ASP A 55 25.52 11.14 16.57
CA ASP A 55 25.28 12.44 17.22
C ASP A 55 26.55 13.02 17.88
N ASP A 56 27.73 12.69 17.36
CA ASP A 56 29.00 13.23 17.81
C ASP A 56 29.15 14.67 17.29
N PRO A 57 29.13 15.70 18.16
CA PRO A 57 29.30 17.09 17.74
C PRO A 57 30.67 17.38 17.13
N ALA A 58 31.67 16.51 17.37
CA ALA A 58 32.98 16.61 16.76
C ALA A 58 33.06 15.96 15.36
N ALA A 59 31.98 15.30 14.90
CA ALA A 59 31.91 14.58 13.62
C ALA A 59 33.10 13.62 13.38
N THR A 60 33.68 13.08 14.46
CA THR A 60 34.93 12.31 14.42
C THR A 60 34.74 10.96 13.74
N VAL A 61 33.51 10.43 13.79
CA VAL A 61 33.10 9.17 13.14
C VAL A 61 32.14 9.52 12.01
N GLY A 62 32.67 9.63 10.79
CA GLY A 62 31.84 9.83 9.59
C GLY A 62 30.91 8.64 9.34
N ALA A 63 29.80 8.88 8.64
CA ALA A 63 29.00 7.78 8.11
C ALA A 63 29.86 6.97 7.12
N ASP A 64 30.06 5.68 7.39
CA ASP A 64 30.90 4.85 6.52
C ASP A 64 30.35 4.83 5.10
N ASN A 65 31.20 5.16 4.13
CA ASN A 65 30.89 5.10 2.69
C ASN A 65 30.39 3.72 2.22
N ILE A 66 30.59 2.69 3.04
CA ILE A 66 30.08 1.33 2.86
C ILE A 66 28.54 1.32 2.72
N TYR A 67 27.83 2.13 3.50
CA TYR A 67 26.36 2.14 3.53
C TYR A 67 25.72 2.90 2.37
N GLN A 68 26.51 3.64 1.59
CA GLN A 68 26.06 4.34 0.40
C GLN A 68 26.13 3.48 -0.87
N ARG A 69 26.65 2.26 -0.77
CA ARG A 69 26.77 1.32 -1.90
C ARG A 69 25.41 0.83 -2.37
N ASP A 70 25.37 0.34 -3.61
CA ASP A 70 24.18 -0.30 -4.14
C ASP A 70 24.01 -1.72 -3.57
N PHE A 71 23.06 -1.89 -2.64
CA PHE A 71 22.67 -3.18 -2.07
C PHE A 71 21.59 -3.92 -2.87
N SER A 72 21.10 -3.32 -3.96
CA SER A 72 20.08 -3.92 -4.83
C SER A 72 20.67 -4.75 -5.97
N ALA A 73 22.00 -4.83 -6.08
CA ALA A 73 22.66 -5.60 -7.12
C ALA A 73 22.49 -7.13 -6.94
N PRO A 74 22.32 -7.89 -8.04
CA PRO A 74 22.21 -9.35 -7.97
C PRO A 74 23.52 -9.98 -7.50
N THR A 75 23.43 -10.84 -6.49
CA THR A 75 24.59 -11.50 -5.86
C THR A 75 24.57 -13.00 -6.13
N GLY A 76 25.75 -13.60 -6.41
CA GLY A 76 25.90 -15.05 -6.57
C GLY A 76 24.99 -15.64 -7.65
N GLU A 77 24.10 -16.54 -7.23
CA GLU A 77 23.11 -17.24 -8.09
C GLU A 77 22.09 -16.31 -8.76
N ASP A 78 21.82 -15.13 -8.18
CA ASP A 78 20.87 -14.16 -8.75
C ASP A 78 21.39 -13.45 -10.00
N LYS A 79 22.66 -13.67 -10.36
CA LYS A 79 23.21 -13.19 -11.64
C LYS A 79 22.52 -13.87 -12.82
N LEU A 80 22.12 -15.14 -12.66
CA LEU A 80 21.44 -15.95 -13.67
C LEU A 80 19.95 -15.57 -13.79
N SER A 81 19.40 -15.64 -15.00
CA SER A 81 17.99 -15.33 -15.26
C SER A 81 17.08 -16.50 -14.88
N LYS A 82 16.50 -16.44 -13.67
CA LYS A 82 15.56 -17.46 -13.15
C LYS A 82 14.19 -17.48 -13.85
N THR A 83 13.92 -16.50 -14.72
CA THR A 83 12.71 -16.41 -15.55
C THR A 83 12.62 -17.53 -16.58
N ASN A 84 13.76 -18.01 -17.07
CA ASN A 84 13.83 -19.01 -18.12
C ASN A 84 13.70 -20.44 -17.57
N LEU A 85 13.59 -20.59 -16.24
CA LEU A 85 13.42 -21.89 -15.61
C LEU A 85 12.00 -22.42 -15.85
N PRO A 86 11.81 -23.76 -15.89
CA PRO A 86 10.49 -24.36 -15.86
C PRO A 86 9.67 -23.87 -14.68
N LYS A 87 8.34 -23.71 -14.87
CA LYS A 87 7.45 -23.12 -13.86
C LYS A 87 7.56 -23.76 -12.48
N VAL A 88 7.77 -25.07 -12.43
CA VAL A 88 7.94 -25.86 -11.20
C VAL A 88 9.20 -25.46 -10.42
N MET A 89 10.25 -25.02 -11.11
CA MET A 89 11.52 -24.57 -10.53
C MET A 89 11.57 -23.07 -10.24
N GLN A 90 10.56 -22.29 -10.66
CA GLN A 90 10.44 -20.86 -10.35
C GLN A 90 10.03 -20.63 -8.88
N VAL A 91 10.79 -21.19 -7.95
CA VAL A 91 10.53 -21.24 -6.50
C VAL A 91 11.84 -21.00 -5.72
N LYS A 92 11.78 -20.17 -4.67
CA LYS A 92 12.99 -19.65 -3.97
C LYS A 92 13.86 -20.73 -3.32
N HIS A 93 13.25 -21.82 -2.86
CA HIS A 93 13.92 -22.95 -2.22
C HIS A 93 13.37 -24.25 -2.80
N PHE A 94 13.65 -24.47 -4.09
CA PHE A 94 13.24 -25.70 -4.76
C PHE A 94 13.80 -26.93 -4.03
N GLY A 95 12.95 -27.93 -3.78
CA GLY A 95 13.31 -29.15 -3.05
C GLY A 95 13.19 -29.08 -1.52
N ARG A 96 12.88 -27.91 -0.92
CA ARG A 96 12.66 -27.78 0.53
C ARG A 96 11.18 -27.98 0.88
N SER A 97 10.90 -28.67 1.99
CA SER A 97 9.55 -28.81 2.55
C SER A 97 9.03 -27.48 3.13
N GLY A 98 7.71 -27.36 3.28
CA GLY A 98 7.08 -26.18 3.90
C GLY A 98 6.76 -25.01 2.95
N ARG A 99 6.65 -25.27 1.65
CA ARG A 99 6.24 -24.26 0.68
C ARG A 99 4.73 -23.99 0.76
N THR A 100 4.34 -22.73 0.75
CA THR A 100 2.94 -22.33 0.54
C THR A 100 2.46 -22.74 -0.85
N LYS A 101 1.25 -23.29 -0.93
CA LYS A 101 0.61 -23.70 -2.21
C LYS A 101 0.34 -22.49 -3.12
N TRP A 102 -0.02 -21.37 -2.49
CA TRP A 102 -0.46 -20.13 -3.13
C TRP A 102 0.72 -19.17 -3.35
N THR A 103 0.72 -18.48 -4.48
CA THR A 103 1.82 -17.57 -4.86
C THR A 103 1.46 -16.10 -4.68
N HIS A 104 0.65 -15.54 -5.57
CA HIS A 104 0.16 -14.16 -5.51
C HIS A 104 -1.30 -14.14 -5.93
N LEU A 105 -2.06 -13.18 -5.42
CA LEU A 105 -3.52 -13.10 -5.63
C LEU A 105 -3.90 -13.22 -7.10
N VAL A 106 -3.16 -12.57 -8.00
CA VAL A 106 -3.39 -12.61 -9.45
C VAL A 106 -3.34 -14.03 -10.04
N ASN A 107 -2.47 -14.92 -9.53
CA ASN A 107 -2.42 -16.30 -10.03
C ASN A 107 -3.54 -17.17 -9.46
N GLU A 108 -4.05 -16.82 -8.29
CA GLU A 108 -5.13 -17.55 -7.62
C GLU A 108 -6.51 -16.92 -7.91
N ASP A 109 -6.52 -15.79 -8.62
CA ASP A 109 -7.71 -15.08 -9.00
C ASP A 109 -8.40 -15.85 -10.14
N THR A 110 -9.51 -16.49 -9.80
CA THR A 110 -10.36 -17.21 -10.73
C THR A 110 -11.44 -16.30 -11.34
N THR A 111 -11.36 -14.98 -11.13
CA THR A 111 -12.29 -14.02 -11.75
C THR A 111 -12.21 -14.11 -13.26
N ASP A 112 -13.26 -14.67 -13.85
CA ASP A 112 -13.42 -14.70 -15.30
C ASP A 112 -13.93 -13.34 -15.78
N TRP A 113 -13.02 -12.54 -16.33
CA TRP A 113 -13.34 -11.23 -16.90
C TRP A 113 -14.20 -11.31 -18.16
N ASN A 114 -14.34 -12.49 -18.79
CA ASN A 114 -15.20 -12.72 -19.95
C ASN A 114 -16.63 -13.15 -19.60
N ASN A 115 -16.99 -13.18 -18.32
CA ASN A 115 -18.34 -13.51 -17.89
C ASN A 115 -19.33 -12.39 -18.28
N PRO A 116 -20.52 -12.68 -18.86
CA PRO A 116 -21.55 -11.67 -19.14
C PRO A 116 -21.93 -10.76 -17.96
N TRP A 117 -21.67 -11.19 -16.72
CA TRP A 117 -21.91 -10.41 -15.50
C TRP A 117 -20.77 -9.44 -15.12
N THR A 118 -19.56 -9.58 -15.65
CA THR A 118 -18.41 -8.70 -15.33
C THR A 118 -18.37 -7.45 -16.20
N TYR A 119 -18.92 -7.50 -17.41
CA TYR A 119 -19.04 -6.35 -18.31
C TYR A 119 -20.00 -5.28 -17.76
N ASN A 120 -19.63 -4.01 -17.95
CA ASN A 120 -20.47 -2.87 -17.58
C ASN A 120 -21.52 -2.59 -18.67
N ASP A 121 -22.37 -3.57 -18.96
CA ASP A 121 -23.42 -3.50 -19.98
C ASP A 121 -24.73 -2.93 -19.38
N PRO A 122 -25.51 -2.13 -20.14
CA PRO A 122 -26.89 -1.75 -19.79
C PRO A 122 -27.77 -2.91 -19.27
N LEU A 123 -27.55 -4.16 -19.72
CA LEU A 123 -28.25 -5.35 -19.26
C LEU A 123 -27.99 -5.64 -17.78
N ARG A 124 -26.75 -5.43 -17.30
CA ARG A 124 -26.38 -5.57 -15.88
C ARG A 124 -27.04 -4.49 -15.02
N ALA A 125 -27.14 -3.27 -15.52
CA ALA A 125 -27.88 -2.20 -14.84
C ALA A 125 -29.37 -2.55 -14.70
N LYS A 126 -30.00 -3.07 -15.76
CA LYS A 126 -31.40 -3.55 -15.73
C LYS A 126 -31.59 -4.72 -14.77
N TYR A 127 -30.68 -5.70 -14.77
CA TYR A 127 -30.71 -6.83 -13.84
C TYR A 127 -30.56 -6.37 -12.38
N ASN A 128 -29.61 -5.49 -12.09
CA ASN A 128 -29.40 -4.94 -10.75
C ASN A 128 -30.61 -4.12 -10.28
N ALA A 129 -31.22 -3.30 -11.15
CA ALA A 129 -32.44 -2.57 -10.84
C ALA A 129 -33.65 -3.50 -10.57
N LYS A 130 -33.71 -4.65 -11.25
CA LYS A 130 -34.73 -5.68 -11.05
C LYS A 130 -34.50 -6.48 -9.76
N MET A 131 -33.26 -6.81 -9.43
CA MET A 131 -32.88 -7.55 -8.22
C MET A 131 -32.87 -6.68 -6.96
N ALA A 132 -32.64 -5.37 -7.09
CA ALA A 132 -32.79 -4.40 -6.02
C ALA A 132 -34.27 -4.10 -5.73
N ALA A 133 -35.09 -5.14 -5.60
CA ALA A 133 -36.53 -5.11 -5.31
C ALA A 133 -36.82 -4.56 -3.90
N LEU A 134 -36.45 -3.30 -3.68
CA LEU A 134 -36.80 -2.38 -2.61
C LEU A 134 -37.40 -1.10 -3.22
N ASN A 135 -38.07 -1.22 -4.37
CA ASN A 135 -38.95 -0.16 -4.91
C ASN A 135 -40.29 -0.07 -4.16
N THR A 136 -40.35 -0.56 -2.92
CA THR A 136 -41.39 -0.20 -1.98
C THR A 136 -40.87 1.00 -1.18
N PRO A 137 -41.58 2.15 -1.14
CA PRO A 137 -41.21 3.20 -0.20
C PRO A 137 -41.19 2.58 1.20
N ILE A 138 -40.05 2.68 1.91
CA ILE A 138 -39.92 2.26 3.30
C ILE A 138 -40.68 3.28 4.14
N GLU A 139 -42.01 3.24 4.07
CA GLU A 139 -42.85 3.95 5.00
C GLU A 139 -42.71 3.26 6.37
N LYS A 140 -42.49 4.05 7.43
CA LYS A 140 -42.55 3.52 8.79
C LYS A 140 -43.92 2.87 8.96
N PRO A 141 -44.01 1.61 9.44
CA PRO A 141 -45.31 1.00 9.68
C PRO A 141 -46.10 1.92 10.62
N LYS A 142 -47.34 2.25 10.27
CA LYS A 142 -48.23 3.03 11.15
C LYS A 142 -48.36 2.27 12.46
N GLY A 143 -47.67 2.75 13.50
CA GLY A 143 -47.68 2.15 14.83
C GLY A 143 -49.11 1.99 15.33
N SER A 144 -49.41 0.82 15.90
CA SER A 144 -50.72 0.58 16.50
C SER A 144 -50.92 1.53 17.70
N LYS A 145 -52.15 2.04 17.87
CA LYS A 145 -52.58 2.96 18.95
C LYS A 145 -52.51 2.37 20.38
N LYS A 146 -51.56 1.46 20.64
CA LYS A 146 -51.42 0.75 21.92
C LYS A 146 -50.00 0.86 22.46
N LEU A 147 -49.46 2.07 22.56
CA LEU A 147 -48.43 2.34 23.56
C LEU A 147 -49.09 3.17 24.67
N LYS A 148 -49.11 2.61 25.87
CA LYS A 148 -49.60 3.27 27.08
C LYS A 148 -48.46 4.14 27.58
N ASP A 149 -48.64 5.47 27.53
CA ASP A 149 -47.67 6.42 28.07
C ASP A 149 -47.47 6.16 29.57
N TRP A 150 -46.22 5.95 29.97
CA TRP A 150 -45.86 5.64 31.37
C TRP A 150 -45.43 6.88 32.16
N GLU A 151 -45.61 8.09 31.63
CA GLU A 151 -45.31 9.33 32.34
C GLU A 151 -46.60 9.99 32.86
N SER A 152 -47.12 9.41 33.94
CA SER A 152 -48.01 10.12 34.85
C SER A 152 -47.86 9.59 36.27
N LYS A 153 -46.81 10.03 36.97
CA LYS A 153 -46.84 10.56 38.34
C LYS A 153 -45.45 10.95 38.81
#